data_AF-A0A9W8XRC8-F1
#
_entry.id   AF-A0A9W8XRC8-F1
#
_cell.length_a   1.000
_cell.length_b   1.000
_cell.length_c   1.000
_cell.angle_alpha   90.00
_cell.angle_beta   90.00
_cell.angle_gamma   90.00
#
_symmetry.space_group_name_H-M   'P 1'
#
loop_
_entity.id
_entity.type
_entity.pdbx_description
1 polymer ?
#
loop_
_entity_poly.entity_id
_entity_poly.type
_entity_poly.pdbx_seq_one_letter_code
_entity_poly.pdbx_strand_id
1 'polypeptide(L)'
;MRALYKLFKHVVVPTEMPAKPDYGDIDFLVSGFLLAPPGAALDWQRMVARVKDAFGTPHGKRGYLNPDVMFFAIPKPGEEHVWIQIDIKVCDAADDHAFAWNQVQLDYASGLKMLGSQIKPLGLTISPTGLHIRVAEMEATNLPGSLVCVTKQPADVLKILGLDKRFLYHGFATTEEIYRYFASTWVFNPAHYAARLEESKYRDHLEDRSGPWVSFVTEWLPQYYPGYRLPDQDISLDEWRKNMRGRDA
;
A
#
# COMPACT_ATOMS: atom_id res chain seq x y z
N MET A 1 -17.14 -4.79 12.33
CA MET A 1 -16.05 -4.45 13.28
C MET A 1 -16.21 -5.11 14.66
N ARG A 2 -17.27 -4.87 15.46
CA ARG A 2 -17.42 -5.46 16.83
C ARG A 2 -17.32 -6.98 16.89
N ALA A 3 -17.79 -7.69 15.87
CA ALA A 3 -17.70 -9.14 15.77
C ALA A 3 -16.25 -9.66 15.74
N LEU A 4 -15.36 -8.96 15.01
CA LEU A 4 -13.96 -9.35 14.86
C LEU A 4 -13.15 -9.12 16.15
N TYR A 5 -13.45 -8.06 16.92
CA TYR A 5 -12.81 -7.82 18.22
C TYR A 5 -13.07 -8.93 19.26
N LYS A 6 -14.08 -9.79 19.05
CA LYS A 6 -14.31 -10.98 19.88
C LYS A 6 -13.40 -12.15 19.50
N LEU A 7 -12.76 -12.09 18.35
CA LEU A 7 -11.97 -13.17 17.76
C LEU A 7 -10.48 -12.82 17.64
N PHE A 8 -10.16 -11.53 17.51
CA PHE A 8 -8.80 -11.03 17.29
C PHE A 8 -8.44 -9.95 18.31
N LYS A 9 -7.19 -9.97 18.75
CA LYS A 9 -6.64 -8.97 19.67
C LYS A 9 -6.54 -7.60 19.00
N HIS A 10 -6.09 -7.56 17.74
CA HIS A 10 -5.97 -6.33 16.96
C HIS A 10 -6.89 -6.44 15.74
N VAL A 11 -7.66 -5.37 15.51
CA VAL A 11 -8.54 -5.22 14.35
C VAL A 11 -8.43 -3.78 13.89
N VAL A 12 -8.03 -3.57 12.65
CA VAL A 12 -7.92 -2.26 12.01
C VAL A 12 -8.69 -2.29 10.70
N VAL A 13 -9.38 -1.20 10.39
CA VAL A 13 -9.87 -0.95 9.03
C VAL A 13 -8.86 0.00 8.40
N PRO A 14 -8.10 -0.44 7.38
CA PRO A 14 -7.17 0.44 6.69
C PRO A 14 -7.88 1.67 6.13
N THR A 15 -7.18 2.80 6.12
CA THR A 15 -7.75 4.04 5.57
C THR A 15 -7.61 4.06 4.06
N GLU A 16 -8.72 4.23 3.37
CA GLU A 16 -8.77 4.35 1.92
C GLU A 16 -8.38 5.76 1.43
N MET A 17 -8.15 5.89 0.12
CA MET A 17 -8.03 7.20 -0.52
C MET A 17 -9.32 8.01 -0.32
N PRO A 18 -9.25 9.31 0.04
CA PRO A 18 -10.42 10.16 0.16
C PRO A 18 -11.24 10.21 -1.15
N ALA A 19 -12.52 10.55 -1.05
CA ALA A 19 -13.41 10.70 -2.19
C ALA A 19 -13.58 9.45 -3.09
N LYS A 20 -13.23 8.25 -2.61
CA LYS A 20 -13.64 7.00 -3.26
C LYS A 20 -15.19 6.94 -3.24
N PRO A 21 -15.87 6.96 -4.39
CA PRO A 21 -17.32 7.13 -4.46
C PRO A 21 -18.09 5.88 -4.01
N ASP A 22 -17.45 4.71 -4.10
CA ASP A 22 -17.96 3.43 -3.63
C ASP A 22 -16.86 2.64 -2.91
N TYR A 23 -17.31 1.72 -2.07
CA TYR A 23 -16.47 0.73 -1.42
C TYR A 23 -17.02 -0.62 -1.90
N GLY A 24 -16.40 -1.20 -2.94
CA GLY A 24 -16.81 -2.51 -3.46
C GLY A 24 -16.70 -3.61 -2.39
N ASP A 25 -15.70 -3.49 -1.53
CA ASP A 25 -15.37 -4.36 -0.41
C ASP A 25 -15.04 -3.56 0.86
N ILE A 26 -15.01 -4.26 1.99
CA ILE A 26 -14.54 -3.73 3.28
C ILE A 26 -13.33 -4.55 3.72
N ASP A 27 -12.17 -3.90 3.74
CA ASP A 27 -10.92 -4.50 4.21
C ASP A 27 -10.74 -4.40 5.73
N PHE A 28 -10.24 -5.48 6.32
CA PHE A 28 -9.77 -5.52 7.70
C PHE A 28 -8.36 -6.08 7.75
N LEU A 29 -7.51 -5.46 8.57
CA LEU A 29 -6.25 -6.03 9.03
C LEU A 29 -6.45 -6.56 10.46
N VAL A 30 -6.11 -7.82 10.70
CA VAL A 30 -6.28 -8.45 12.02
C VAL A 30 -5.03 -9.20 12.47
N SER A 31 -4.84 -9.31 13.79
CA SER A 31 -3.79 -10.16 14.38
C SER A 31 -4.18 -10.68 15.77
N GLY A 32 -3.47 -11.71 16.23
CA GLY A 32 -3.65 -12.33 17.54
C GLY A 32 -5.01 -13.02 17.68
N PHE A 33 -5.22 -14.12 16.96
CA PHE A 33 -6.45 -14.90 17.05
C PHE A 33 -6.63 -15.48 18.46
N LEU A 34 -7.65 -15.03 19.18
CA LEU A 34 -7.83 -15.25 20.62
C LEU A 34 -8.10 -16.71 21.01
N LEU A 35 -8.47 -17.55 20.04
CA LEU A 35 -8.79 -18.97 20.25
C LEU A 35 -7.60 -19.91 19.93
N ALA A 36 -6.47 -19.35 19.49
CA ALA A 36 -5.22 -20.08 19.30
C ALA A 36 -4.31 -19.93 20.53
N PRO A 37 -3.63 -21.01 20.97
CA PRO A 37 -2.56 -20.88 21.95
C PRO A 37 -1.44 -19.96 21.42
N PRO A 38 -0.75 -19.20 22.30
CA PRO A 38 0.41 -18.41 21.91
C PRO A 38 1.48 -19.27 21.21
N GLY A 39 1.96 -18.83 20.05
CA GLY A 39 3.00 -19.52 19.27
C GLY A 39 2.53 -20.76 18.51
N ALA A 40 1.24 -21.13 18.58
CA ALA A 40 0.68 -22.18 17.74
C ALA A 40 0.51 -21.70 16.29
N ALA A 41 0.65 -22.62 15.34
CA ALA A 41 0.30 -22.34 13.95
C ALA A 41 -1.18 -21.97 13.82
N LEU A 42 -1.49 -21.05 12.90
CA LEU A 42 -2.86 -20.61 12.64
C LEU A 42 -3.74 -21.76 12.12
N ASP A 43 -4.84 -22.01 12.83
CA ASP A 43 -5.91 -22.89 12.38
C ASP A 43 -6.90 -22.11 11.51
N TRP A 44 -6.59 -22.03 10.22
CA TRP A 44 -7.38 -21.30 9.23
C TRP A 44 -8.81 -21.82 9.08
N GLN A 45 -9.01 -23.13 9.18
CA GLN A 45 -10.35 -23.72 9.05
C GLN A 45 -11.23 -23.25 10.20
N ARG A 46 -10.71 -23.31 11.43
CA ARG A 46 -11.39 -22.79 12.61
C ARG A 46 -11.58 -21.29 12.54
N MET A 47 -10.58 -20.53 12.12
CA MET A 47 -10.71 -19.07 11.97
C MET A 47 -11.85 -18.70 11.01
N VAL A 48 -11.89 -19.28 9.81
CA VAL A 48 -12.97 -19.04 8.85
C VAL A 48 -14.33 -19.42 9.43
N ALA A 49 -14.44 -20.58 10.08
CA ALA A 49 -15.70 -21.02 10.71
C ALA A 49 -16.18 -20.03 11.78
N ARG A 50 -15.27 -19.56 12.65
CA ARG A 50 -15.62 -18.62 13.73
C ARG A 50 -15.98 -17.23 13.21
N VAL A 51 -15.34 -16.77 12.14
CA VAL A 51 -15.71 -15.50 11.50
C VAL A 51 -17.07 -15.61 10.82
N LYS A 52 -17.37 -16.73 10.14
CA LYS A 52 -18.71 -17.01 9.59
C LYS A 52 -19.79 -16.95 10.67
N ASP A 53 -19.59 -17.64 11.78
CA ASP A 53 -20.50 -17.61 12.93
C ASP A 53 -20.69 -16.19 13.45
N ALA A 54 -19.60 -15.42 13.60
CA ALA A 54 -19.63 -14.08 14.14
C ALA A 54 -20.30 -13.05 13.21
N PHE A 55 -20.23 -13.26 11.89
CA PHE A 55 -20.92 -12.46 10.88
C PHE A 55 -22.32 -12.97 10.55
N GLY A 56 -22.70 -14.16 11.01
CA GLY A 56 -23.97 -14.79 10.65
C GLY A 56 -24.08 -15.09 9.16
N THR A 57 -22.97 -15.45 8.51
CA THR A 57 -22.94 -15.76 7.08
C THR A 57 -22.49 -17.21 6.81
N PRO A 58 -23.13 -17.92 5.87
CA PRO A 58 -22.60 -19.20 5.39
C PRO A 58 -21.42 -19.02 4.41
N HIS A 59 -21.22 -17.81 3.87
CA HIS A 59 -20.27 -17.55 2.80
C HIS A 59 -18.94 -17.01 3.32
N GLY A 60 -17.88 -17.77 3.06
CA GLY A 60 -16.52 -17.35 3.37
C GLY A 60 -15.49 -18.45 3.20
N LYS A 61 -14.24 -18.06 2.92
CA LYS A 61 -13.12 -18.97 2.65
C LYS A 61 -11.77 -18.29 2.90
N ARG A 62 -10.73 -19.10 3.06
CA ARG A 62 -9.34 -18.62 2.94
C ARG A 62 -9.01 -18.39 1.47
N GLY A 63 -8.19 -17.38 1.18
CA GLY A 63 -7.62 -17.15 -0.12
C GLY A 63 -6.69 -18.28 -0.57
N TYR A 64 -6.77 -18.61 -1.86
CA TYR A 64 -5.84 -19.57 -2.47
C TYR A 64 -4.55 -18.87 -2.93
N LEU A 65 -4.70 -17.76 -3.67
CA LEU A 65 -3.57 -16.95 -4.16
C LEU A 65 -3.02 -15.99 -3.10
N ASN A 66 -3.88 -15.59 -2.15
CA ASN A 66 -3.54 -14.73 -1.01
C ASN A 66 -3.80 -15.51 0.28
N PRO A 67 -2.90 -16.44 0.68
CA PRO A 67 -3.13 -17.36 1.78
C PRO A 67 -3.18 -16.67 3.15
N ASP A 68 -2.79 -15.41 3.23
CA ASP A 68 -2.92 -14.55 4.41
C ASP A 68 -4.26 -13.81 4.48
N VAL A 69 -5.14 -13.97 3.49
CA VAL A 69 -6.44 -13.29 3.42
C VAL A 69 -7.58 -14.29 3.57
N MET A 70 -8.65 -13.89 4.25
CA MET A 70 -9.95 -14.57 4.25
C MET A 70 -10.99 -13.66 3.60
N PHE A 71 -11.84 -14.25 2.76
CA PHE A 71 -12.88 -13.55 2.02
C PHE A 71 -14.25 -13.99 2.53
N PHE A 72 -15.17 -13.05 2.75
CA PHE A 72 -16.53 -13.30 3.21
C PHE A 72 -17.53 -12.48 2.40
N ALA A 73 -18.77 -12.96 2.34
CA ALA A 73 -19.90 -12.20 1.82
C ALA A 73 -20.96 -12.17 2.91
N ILE A 74 -21.38 -11.00 3.36
CA ILE A 74 -22.43 -10.83 4.36
C ILE A 74 -23.68 -10.23 3.73
N PRO A 75 -24.89 -10.65 4.13
CA PRO A 75 -26.11 -10.07 3.57
C PRO A 75 -26.22 -8.60 3.98
N LYS A 76 -26.58 -7.73 3.03
CA LYS A 76 -26.85 -6.32 3.33
C LYS A 76 -28.18 -6.21 4.09
N PRO A 77 -28.20 -5.64 5.31
CA PRO A 77 -29.44 -5.50 6.06
C PRO A 77 -30.50 -4.71 5.27
N GLY A 78 -31.69 -5.29 5.12
CA GLY A 78 -32.82 -4.63 4.45
C GLY A 78 -32.85 -4.73 2.92
N GLU A 79 -31.85 -5.38 2.29
CA GLU A 79 -31.82 -5.60 0.84
C GLU A 79 -31.62 -7.09 0.52
N GLU A 80 -32.63 -7.70 -0.10
CA GLU A 80 -32.55 -9.08 -0.54
C GLU A 80 -31.55 -9.24 -1.70
N HIS A 81 -30.81 -10.35 -1.70
CA HIS A 81 -29.83 -10.70 -2.73
C HIS A 81 -28.66 -9.71 -2.91
N VAL A 82 -28.52 -8.73 -2.03
CA VAL A 82 -27.35 -7.84 -2.00
C VAL A 82 -26.38 -8.31 -0.93
N TRP A 83 -25.13 -8.49 -1.33
CA TRP A 83 -24.06 -8.97 -0.48
C TRP A 83 -22.97 -7.90 -0.35
N ILE A 84 -22.42 -7.76 0.84
CA ILE A 84 -21.26 -6.93 1.12
C ILE A 84 -20.05 -7.84 1.21
N GLN A 85 -19.04 -7.58 0.38
CA GLN A 85 -17.77 -8.29 0.43
C GLN A 85 -16.93 -7.79 1.62
N ILE A 86 -16.36 -8.72 2.37
CA ILE A 86 -15.44 -8.43 3.47
C ILE A 86 -14.16 -9.22 3.25
N ASP A 87 -13.05 -8.48 3.21
CA ASP A 87 -11.71 -9.02 3.04
C ASP A 87 -10.97 -8.86 4.37
N ILE A 88 -10.43 -9.95 4.91
CA ILE A 88 -9.73 -9.96 6.19
C ILE A 88 -8.31 -10.46 5.97
N LYS A 89 -7.35 -9.53 5.94
CA LYS A 89 -5.92 -9.84 5.94
C LYS A 89 -5.46 -10.14 7.36
N VAL A 90 -4.92 -11.33 7.56
CA VAL A 90 -4.35 -11.78 8.83
C VAL A 90 -2.86 -11.51 8.81
N CYS A 91 -2.40 -10.67 9.73
CA CYS A 91 -0.99 -10.43 9.99
C CYS A 91 -0.61 -11.13 11.29
N ASP A 92 -0.12 -12.36 11.19
CA ASP A 92 0.36 -13.14 12.35
C ASP A 92 1.86 -12.93 12.56
N ALA A 93 2.29 -11.66 12.48
CA ALA A 93 3.69 -11.35 12.67
C ALA A 93 4.09 -11.48 14.14
N ALA A 94 5.32 -11.93 14.36
CA ALA A 94 5.87 -12.21 15.70
C ALA A 94 6.04 -10.95 16.58
N ASP A 95 5.92 -9.75 16.02
CA ASP A 95 6.12 -8.48 16.71
C ASP A 95 5.12 -7.38 16.27
N ASP A 96 4.92 -6.40 17.16
CA ASP A 96 3.98 -5.28 16.95
C ASP A 96 4.42 -4.35 15.80
N HIS A 97 5.72 -4.31 15.46
CA HIS A 97 6.23 -3.45 14.38
C HIS A 97 5.82 -3.96 13.01
N ALA A 98 5.81 -5.28 12.81
CA ALA A 98 5.38 -5.89 11.57
C ALA A 98 3.86 -5.71 11.35
N PHE A 99 3.05 -5.69 12.42
CA PHE A 99 1.63 -5.32 12.31
C PHE A 99 1.48 -3.86 11.88
N ALA A 100 2.18 -2.92 12.53
CA ALA A 100 2.16 -1.51 12.18
C ALA A 100 2.64 -1.26 10.74
N TRP A 101 3.65 -1.99 10.28
CA TRP A 101 4.13 -1.90 8.89
C TRP A 101 3.13 -2.45 7.88
N ASN A 102 2.41 -3.53 8.20
CA ASN A 102 1.32 -4.02 7.36
C ASN A 102 0.16 -3.01 7.29
N GLN A 103 -0.18 -2.37 8.42
CA GLN A 103 -1.19 -1.33 8.44
C GLN A 103 -0.82 -0.19 7.48
N VAL A 104 0.41 0.32 7.54
CA VAL A 104 0.90 1.39 6.65
C VAL A 104 0.86 0.99 5.17
N GLN A 105 1.07 -0.29 4.85
CA GLN A 105 0.98 -0.77 3.48
C GLN A 105 -0.44 -0.82 2.92
N LEU A 106 -1.44 -0.92 3.79
CA LEU A 106 -2.84 -0.94 3.43
C LEU A 106 -3.44 0.46 3.49
N ASP A 107 -3.01 1.28 4.46
CA ASP A 107 -3.38 2.68 4.56
C ASP A 107 -2.93 3.41 3.30
N TYR A 108 -3.89 4.06 2.63
CA TYR A 108 -3.69 4.73 1.36
C TYR A 108 -2.91 3.83 0.38
N ALA A 109 -3.27 2.55 0.26
CA ALA A 109 -2.49 1.56 -0.51
C ALA A 109 -2.11 2.04 -1.92
N SER A 110 -3.03 2.70 -2.62
CA SER A 110 -2.76 3.34 -3.92
C SER A 110 -1.67 4.41 -3.81
N GLY A 111 -1.74 5.25 -2.78
CA GLY A 111 -0.74 6.28 -2.50
C GLY A 111 0.64 5.72 -2.15
N LEU A 112 0.73 4.67 -1.34
CA LEU A 112 2.02 4.04 -1.07
C LEU A 112 2.63 3.42 -2.33
N LYS A 113 1.82 2.86 -3.24
CA LYS A 113 2.29 2.42 -4.55
C LYS A 113 2.87 3.60 -5.35
N MET A 114 2.25 4.79 -5.27
CA MET A 114 2.72 5.99 -6.00
C MET A 114 4.09 6.40 -5.50
N LEU A 115 4.28 6.49 -4.18
CA LEU A 115 5.58 6.68 -3.56
C LEU A 115 6.58 5.60 -3.99
N GLY A 116 6.18 4.34 -3.94
CA GLY A 116 7.01 3.21 -4.38
C GLY A 116 7.49 3.34 -5.83
N SER A 117 6.68 3.89 -6.74
CA SER A 117 7.11 4.16 -8.11
C SER A 117 8.16 5.26 -8.19
N GLN A 118 8.00 6.36 -7.45
CA GLN A 118 8.94 7.49 -7.48
C GLN A 118 10.34 7.09 -7.03
N ILE A 119 10.41 6.27 -5.98
CA ILE A 119 11.70 5.92 -5.35
C ILE A 119 12.42 4.77 -6.08
N LYS A 120 11.68 3.95 -6.82
CA LYS A 120 12.23 2.76 -7.49
C LYS A 120 13.38 3.10 -8.45
N PRO A 121 13.27 4.11 -9.34
CA PRO A 121 14.39 4.54 -10.17
C PRO A 121 15.60 5.07 -9.40
N LEU A 122 15.50 5.31 -8.09
CA LEU A 122 16.61 5.81 -7.27
C LEU A 122 17.32 4.69 -6.50
N GLY A 123 16.99 3.43 -6.79
CA GLY A 123 17.56 2.29 -6.07
C GLY A 123 16.91 2.04 -4.71
N LEU A 124 15.77 2.66 -4.41
CA LEU A 124 15.01 2.38 -3.20
C LEU A 124 13.82 1.48 -3.49
N THR A 125 13.34 0.73 -2.51
CA THR A 125 12.12 -0.09 -2.63
C THR A 125 11.43 -0.23 -1.28
N ILE A 126 10.13 0.09 -1.28
CA ILE A 126 9.20 -0.27 -0.20
C ILE A 126 8.69 -1.68 -0.50
N SER A 127 8.85 -2.59 0.46
CA SER A 127 8.41 -3.97 0.36
C SER A 127 7.60 -4.39 1.60
N PRO A 128 7.02 -5.60 1.60
CA PRO A 128 6.36 -6.15 2.78
C PRO A 128 7.23 -6.19 4.05
N THR A 129 8.55 -6.09 3.92
CA THR A 129 9.51 -6.17 5.03
C THR A 129 10.16 -4.85 5.41
N GLY A 130 9.81 -3.72 4.79
CA GLY A 130 10.36 -2.39 5.10
C GLY A 130 10.80 -1.59 3.88
N LEU A 131 11.56 -0.52 4.13
CA LEU A 131 12.28 0.23 3.11
C LEU A 131 13.68 -0.38 2.91
N HIS A 132 14.08 -0.55 1.65
CA HIS A 132 15.35 -1.15 1.26
C HIS A 132 16.08 -0.29 0.25
N ILE A 133 17.41 -0.33 0.32
CA ILE A 133 18.29 0.06 -0.78
C ILE A 133 18.55 -1.18 -1.63
N ARG A 134 18.63 -1.00 -2.94
CA ARG A 134 18.90 -2.05 -3.92
C ARG A 134 20.32 -1.89 -4.45
N VAL A 135 21.12 -2.95 -4.32
CA VAL A 135 22.47 -3.04 -4.88
C VAL A 135 22.37 -3.40 -6.36
N ALA A 136 22.64 -2.43 -7.24
CA ALA A 136 22.39 -2.53 -8.68
C ALA A 136 23.10 -3.73 -9.32
N GLU A 137 24.34 -4.01 -8.90
CA GLU A 137 25.19 -5.10 -9.37
C GLU A 137 24.60 -6.48 -9.04
N MET A 138 23.80 -6.56 -7.98
CA MET A 138 23.17 -7.80 -7.53
C MET A 138 21.76 -8.00 -8.08
N GLU A 139 21.08 -6.95 -8.56
CA GLU A 139 19.68 -7.06 -9.01
C GLU A 139 19.50 -8.11 -10.12
N ALA A 140 20.45 -8.20 -11.05
CA ALA A 140 20.40 -9.12 -12.18
C ALA A 140 20.64 -10.59 -11.79
N THR A 141 21.35 -10.85 -10.70
CA THR A 141 21.80 -12.20 -10.31
C THR A 141 21.03 -12.73 -9.10
N ASN A 142 20.72 -11.88 -8.13
CA ASN A 142 20.03 -12.23 -6.90
C ASN A 142 19.23 -11.04 -6.38
N LEU A 143 18.03 -10.84 -6.95
CA LEU A 143 17.15 -9.75 -6.54
C LEU A 143 16.84 -9.77 -5.02
N PRO A 144 16.46 -10.90 -4.38
CA PRO A 144 16.28 -10.93 -2.93
C PRO A 144 17.55 -10.52 -2.15
N GLY A 145 18.73 -10.99 -2.59
CA GLY A 145 20.01 -10.65 -1.97
C GLY A 145 20.49 -9.22 -2.24
N SER A 146 19.93 -8.54 -3.24
CA SER A 146 20.24 -7.14 -3.54
C SER A 146 19.61 -6.14 -2.55
N LEU A 147 18.67 -6.60 -1.71
CA LEU A 147 17.90 -5.73 -0.82
C LEU A 147 18.60 -5.56 0.53
N VAL A 148 19.16 -4.37 0.77
CA VAL A 148 19.69 -3.97 2.07
C VAL A 148 18.59 -3.24 2.84
N CYS A 149 18.14 -3.81 3.96
CA CYS A 149 17.09 -3.21 4.78
C CYS A 149 17.60 -1.91 5.43
N VAL A 150 16.91 -0.81 5.19
CA VAL A 150 17.19 0.50 5.81
C VAL A 150 16.44 0.62 7.12
N THR A 151 15.12 0.38 7.08
CA THR A 151 14.26 0.44 8.26
C THR A 151 12.95 -0.30 8.00
N LYS A 152 12.35 -0.81 9.09
CA LYS A 152 11.00 -1.36 9.12
C LYS A 152 10.01 -0.42 9.80
N GLN A 153 10.49 0.71 10.34
CA GLN A 153 9.67 1.65 11.10
C GLN A 153 8.98 2.63 10.13
N PRO A 154 7.63 2.66 10.09
CA PRO A 154 6.90 3.57 9.20
C PRO A 154 7.30 5.04 9.31
N ALA A 155 7.52 5.53 10.53
CA ALA A 155 7.91 6.91 10.78
C ALA A 155 9.29 7.25 10.18
N ASP A 156 10.22 6.30 10.20
CA ASP A 156 11.55 6.51 9.61
C ASP A 156 11.48 6.51 8.09
N VAL A 157 10.62 5.66 7.49
CA VAL A 157 10.40 5.67 6.04
C VAL A 157 9.88 7.03 5.59
N LEU A 158 8.87 7.59 6.27
CA LEU A 158 8.35 8.91 5.95
C LEU A 158 9.42 9.99 6.11
N LYS A 159 10.15 9.98 7.23
CA LYS A 159 11.25 10.91 7.48
C LYS A 159 12.32 10.84 6.39
N ILE A 160 12.72 9.64 5.98
CA ILE A 160 13.70 9.42 4.91
C ILE A 160 13.20 10.01 3.60
N LEU A 161 11.90 9.95 3.31
CA LEU A 161 11.30 10.53 2.10
C LEU A 161 10.98 12.03 2.22
N GLY A 162 11.33 12.68 3.34
CA GLY A 162 11.02 14.08 3.59
C GLY A 162 9.56 14.34 3.93
N LEU A 163 8.84 13.31 4.35
CA LEU A 163 7.42 13.35 4.69
C LEU A 163 7.22 13.40 6.21
N ASP A 164 6.15 14.06 6.64
CA ASP A 164 5.75 14.09 8.05
C ASP A 164 4.93 12.84 8.45
N LYS A 165 4.30 12.84 9.63
CA LYS A 165 3.57 11.67 10.14
C LYS A 165 2.08 11.64 9.77
N ARG A 166 1.55 12.61 9.00
CA ARG A 166 0.12 12.66 8.62
C ARG A 166 -0.35 11.37 7.95
N PHE A 167 0.54 10.74 7.17
CA PHE A 167 0.28 9.43 6.55
C PHE A 167 -0.01 8.31 7.56
N LEU A 168 0.58 8.36 8.75
CA LEU A 168 0.38 7.35 9.81
C LEU A 168 -0.89 7.58 10.64
N TYR A 169 -1.41 8.80 10.64
CA TYR A 169 -2.52 9.23 11.50
C TYR A 169 -3.78 9.57 10.73
N HIS A 170 -3.88 9.11 9.47
CA HIS A 170 -5.04 9.30 8.61
C HIS A 170 -5.41 10.79 8.42
N GLY A 171 -4.39 11.65 8.32
CA GLY A 171 -4.54 13.09 8.43
C GLY A 171 -4.96 13.82 7.14
N PHE A 172 -5.52 13.12 6.15
CA PHE A 172 -5.88 13.71 4.86
C PHE A 172 -7.39 13.74 4.66
N ALA A 173 -7.93 14.94 4.39
CA ALA A 173 -9.35 15.15 4.13
C ALA A 173 -9.69 14.94 2.65
N THR A 174 -8.74 15.19 1.75
CA THR A 174 -8.96 15.12 0.30
C THR A 174 -7.84 14.40 -0.43
N THR A 175 -8.18 13.87 -1.60
CA THR A 175 -7.21 13.25 -2.50
C THR A 175 -6.14 14.24 -2.98
N GLU A 176 -6.52 15.52 -3.14
CA GLU A 176 -5.56 16.57 -3.50
C GLU A 176 -4.49 16.78 -2.41
N GLU A 177 -4.86 16.74 -1.13
CA GLU A 177 -3.87 16.84 -0.04
C GLU A 177 -2.86 15.70 -0.10
N ILE A 178 -3.30 14.49 -0.43
CA ILE A 178 -2.42 13.33 -0.62
C ILE A 178 -1.49 13.52 -1.81
N TYR A 179 -2.00 14.01 -2.94
CA TYR A 179 -1.17 14.28 -4.12
C TYR A 179 -0.10 15.34 -3.84
N ARG A 180 -0.47 16.44 -3.18
CA ARG A 180 0.48 17.48 -2.74
C ARG A 180 1.51 16.92 -1.77
N TYR A 181 1.06 16.07 -0.84
CA TYR A 181 1.93 15.41 0.11
C TYR A 181 2.97 14.54 -0.59
N PHE A 182 2.59 13.70 -1.55
CA PHE A 182 3.56 12.89 -2.30
C PHE A 182 4.47 13.71 -3.21
N ALA A 183 3.96 14.80 -3.78
CA ALA A 183 4.77 15.72 -4.57
C ALA A 183 5.76 16.54 -3.72
N SER A 184 5.58 16.58 -2.39
CA SER A 184 6.49 17.28 -1.47
C SER A 184 7.73 16.47 -1.08
N THR A 185 7.83 15.20 -1.52
CA THR A 185 9.04 14.41 -1.27
C THR A 185 10.24 15.01 -2.00
N TRP A 186 11.44 14.87 -1.42
CA TRP A 186 12.67 15.30 -2.10
C TRP A 186 13.01 14.44 -3.33
N VAL A 187 12.37 13.27 -3.47
CA VAL A 187 12.50 12.34 -4.60
C VAL A 187 11.42 12.54 -5.67
N PHE A 188 10.54 13.54 -5.52
CA PHE A 188 9.50 13.79 -6.49
C PHE A 188 10.10 14.38 -7.78
N ASN A 189 9.74 13.78 -8.91
CA ASN A 189 10.00 14.36 -10.23
C ASN A 189 8.84 14.01 -11.17
N PRO A 190 8.04 14.98 -11.65
CA PRO A 190 6.90 14.71 -12.51
C PRO A 190 7.30 14.07 -13.84
N ALA A 191 8.50 14.35 -14.35
CA ALA A 191 9.01 13.76 -15.59
C ALA A 191 9.18 12.24 -15.48
N HIS A 192 9.32 11.69 -14.25
CA HIS A 192 9.27 10.25 -14.03
C HIS A 192 7.98 9.64 -14.58
N TYR A 193 6.84 10.28 -14.33
CA TYR A 193 5.54 9.76 -14.74
C TYR A 193 5.31 9.96 -16.24
N ALA A 194 5.80 11.06 -16.83
CA ALA A 194 5.81 11.23 -18.28
C ALA A 194 6.58 10.10 -18.98
N ALA A 195 7.81 9.82 -18.54
CA ALA A 195 8.61 8.73 -19.08
C ALA A 195 7.91 7.38 -18.96
N ARG A 196 7.19 7.14 -17.86
CA ARG A 196 6.37 5.92 -17.72
C ARG A 196 5.22 5.87 -18.73
N LEU A 197 4.54 6.99 -18.98
CA LEU A 197 3.44 7.05 -19.95
C LEU A 197 3.88 6.77 -21.40
N GLU A 198 5.16 7.01 -21.71
CA GLU A 198 5.76 6.66 -23.00
C GLU A 198 6.04 5.15 -23.13
N GLU A 199 6.17 4.41 -22.01
CA GLU A 199 6.34 2.96 -22.02
C GLU A 199 5.01 2.28 -22.41
N SER A 200 4.97 1.61 -23.57
CA SER A 200 3.77 0.92 -24.08
C SER A 200 3.12 0.01 -23.02
N LYS A 201 3.93 -0.84 -22.39
CA LYS A 201 3.48 -1.76 -21.34
C LYS A 201 2.85 -1.03 -20.15
N TYR A 202 3.38 0.12 -19.75
CA TYR A 202 2.78 0.87 -18.64
C TYR A 202 1.45 1.48 -19.05
N ARG A 203 1.36 2.03 -20.26
CA ARG A 203 0.12 2.60 -20.80
C ARG A 203 -0.98 1.56 -20.94
N ASP A 204 -0.65 0.38 -21.45
CA ASP A 204 -1.59 -0.73 -21.63
C ASP A 204 -2.16 -1.23 -20.28
N HIS A 205 -1.43 -1.04 -19.18
CA HIS A 205 -1.83 -1.41 -17.82
C HIS A 205 -2.18 -0.19 -16.94
N LEU A 206 -2.40 0.98 -17.53
CA LEU A 206 -2.74 2.18 -16.76
C LEU A 206 -4.15 2.07 -16.20
N GLU A 207 -5.09 1.53 -16.97
CA GLU A 207 -6.49 1.33 -16.57
C GLU A 207 -6.64 0.25 -15.48
N ASP A 208 -5.67 -0.67 -15.36
CA ASP A 208 -5.60 -1.65 -14.26
C ASP A 208 -5.24 -1.00 -12.92
N ARG A 209 -4.84 0.28 -12.91
CA ARG A 209 -4.51 1.03 -11.69
C ARG A 209 -5.77 1.57 -11.05
N SER A 210 -5.72 1.76 -9.73
CA SER A 210 -6.82 2.41 -9.00
C SER A 210 -7.09 3.82 -9.54
N GLY A 211 -8.35 4.25 -9.57
CA GLY A 211 -8.76 5.60 -10.01
C GLY A 211 -7.85 6.75 -9.49
N PRO A 212 -7.53 6.81 -8.18
CA PRO A 212 -6.63 7.86 -7.67
C PRO A 212 -5.22 7.86 -8.28
N TRP A 213 -4.70 6.70 -8.68
CA TRP A 213 -3.43 6.64 -9.40
C TRP A 213 -3.58 7.27 -10.79
N VAL A 214 -4.63 6.89 -11.51
CA VAL A 214 -4.88 7.36 -12.87
C VAL A 214 -5.04 8.87 -12.87
N SER A 215 -5.96 9.41 -12.04
CA SER A 215 -6.18 10.85 -11.94
C SER A 215 -4.94 11.63 -11.48
N PHE A 216 -4.10 11.07 -10.61
CA PHE A 216 -2.83 11.72 -10.27
C PHE A 216 -1.96 11.91 -11.51
N VAL A 217 -1.79 10.86 -12.30
CA VAL A 217 -0.88 10.86 -13.45
C VAL A 217 -1.46 11.65 -14.62
N THR A 218 -2.74 11.48 -14.95
CA THR A 218 -3.33 12.01 -16.18
C THR A 218 -3.98 13.38 -16.03
N GLU A 219 -4.34 13.80 -14.81
CA GLU A 219 -5.06 15.05 -14.57
C GLU A 219 -4.25 15.98 -13.65
N TRP A 220 -3.95 15.52 -12.43
CA TRP A 220 -3.34 16.37 -11.41
C TRP A 220 -1.91 16.79 -11.77
N LEU A 221 -1.07 15.85 -12.23
CA LEU A 221 0.30 16.17 -12.63
C LEU A 221 0.36 17.20 -13.77
N PRO A 222 -0.33 17.03 -14.91
CA PRO A 222 -0.36 18.05 -15.96
C PRO A 222 -0.91 19.41 -15.50
N GLN A 223 -1.87 19.42 -14.58
CA GLN A 223 -2.45 20.66 -14.06
C GLN A 223 -1.45 21.46 -13.22
N TYR A 224 -0.71 20.80 -12.33
CA TYR A 224 0.20 21.47 -11.38
C TYR A 224 1.66 21.53 -11.86
N TYR A 225 2.04 20.64 -12.77
CA TYR A 225 3.36 20.56 -13.39
C TYR A 225 3.19 20.46 -14.91
N PRO A 226 2.83 21.55 -15.60
CA PRO A 226 2.61 21.55 -17.04
C PRO A 226 3.80 20.94 -17.81
N GLY A 227 3.51 20.03 -18.72
CA GLY A 227 4.53 19.27 -19.45
C GLY A 227 5.33 18.29 -18.59
N TYR A 228 4.85 17.97 -17.39
CA TYR A 228 5.50 17.12 -16.39
C TYR A 228 6.90 17.62 -16.00
N ARG A 229 7.05 18.94 -15.80
CA ARG A 229 8.32 19.58 -15.45
C ARG A 229 8.24 20.26 -14.10
N LEU A 230 9.35 20.25 -13.38
CA LEU A 230 9.53 21.10 -12.21
C LEU A 230 9.82 22.54 -12.68
N PRO A 231 9.26 23.58 -12.05
CA PRO A 231 9.41 24.97 -12.51
C PRO A 231 10.86 25.44 -12.66
N ASP A 232 11.75 24.99 -11.77
CA ASP A 232 13.14 25.47 -11.67
C ASP A 232 14.20 24.42 -12.04
N GLN A 233 13.81 23.36 -12.76
CA GLN A 233 14.72 22.26 -13.09
C GLN A 233 14.95 22.13 -14.61
N ASP A 234 16.15 22.48 -15.05
CA ASP A 234 16.57 22.41 -16.46
C ASP A 234 17.47 21.18 -16.77
N ILE A 235 17.57 20.24 -15.84
CA ILE A 235 18.31 18.99 -16.06
C ILE A 235 17.39 17.88 -16.57
N SER A 236 17.93 17.01 -17.41
CA SER A 236 17.20 15.83 -17.91
C SER A 236 16.80 14.88 -16.78
N LEU A 237 15.79 14.04 -17.01
CA LEU A 237 15.36 13.04 -16.02
C LEU A 237 16.49 12.06 -15.66
N ASP A 238 17.32 11.69 -16.64
CA ASP A 238 18.45 10.77 -16.41
C ASP A 238 19.58 11.43 -15.62
N GLU A 239 19.87 12.70 -15.90
CA GLU A 239 20.82 13.47 -15.10
C GLU A 239 20.33 13.64 -13.66
N TRP A 240 19.05 13.94 -13.47
CA TRP A 240 18.44 14.01 -12.15
C TRP A 240 18.57 12.66 -11.40
N ARG A 241 18.24 11.54 -12.05
CA ARG A 241 18.40 10.20 -11.45
C ARG A 241 19.84 9.92 -11.04
N LYS A 242 20.81 10.27 -11.89
CA LYS A 242 22.25 10.11 -11.59
C LYS A 242 22.66 10.95 -10.38
N ASN A 243 22.25 12.22 -10.33
CA ASN A 243 22.54 13.10 -9.20
C ASN A 243 21.97 12.55 -7.88
N MET A 244 20.78 11.94 -7.94
CA MET A 244 20.06 11.42 -6.78
C MET A 244 20.59 10.08 -6.26
N ARG A 245 21.19 9.25 -7.12
CA ARG A 245 21.82 7.98 -6.71
C ARG A 245 23.19 8.16 -6.06
N GLY A 246 23.73 9.38 -6.06
CA GLY A 246 25.13 9.64 -5.76
C GLY A 246 25.98 9.42 -7.00
N ARG A 247 27.00 10.28 -7.20
CA ARG A 247 27.97 10.07 -8.29
C ARG A 247 28.71 8.77 -8.00
N ASP A 248 28.89 7.93 -9.01
CA ASP A 248 29.87 6.85 -8.98
C ASP A 248 31.18 7.45 -8.44
N ALA A 249 31.57 7.03 -7.23
CA ALA A 249 32.83 7.44 -6.61
C ALA A 249 33.98 6.61 -7.16
#